data_AF-A0A5X0ZGH7-F1
#
_entry.id   AF-A0A5X0ZGH7-F1
#
_cell.length_a   1.000
_cell.length_b   1.000
_cell.length_c   1.000
_cell.angle_alpha   90.00
_cell.angle_beta   90.00
_cell.angle_gamma   90.00
#
_symmetry.space_group_name_H-M   'P 1'
#
loop_
_entity.id
_entity.type
_entity.pdbx_description
1 polymer ?
#
loop_
_entity_poly.entity_id
_entity_poly.type
_entity_poly.pdbx_seq_one_letter_code
_entity_poly.pdbx_strand_id
1 'polypeptide(L)'
;MNLNKIYEIPPTLRLYNLDAYKREEHAKVLYVENNIAVFDQTIFYAESGGQIYDTGSIDGNRVVSVKKYLGELSKVKRTDINVPSVKINTRIVHEFSQPVNFNVGDVVSMSIDWERRYKIMKNHTLAHFLFFGLNSFFIRKGIDLFIKGCVINDEKGSFSLNNKITTEDLSYIEENILSVYESGTNIITIPEKNND
;
A
#
# COMPACT_ATOMS: atom_id res chain seq x y z
N MET A 1 2.15 -20.59 11.00
CA MET A 1 3.14 -19.91 10.14
C MET A 1 4.52 -20.02 10.77
N ASN A 2 5.42 -20.78 10.15
CA ASN A 2 6.81 -20.91 10.59
C ASN A 2 7.68 -19.75 10.07
N LEU A 3 7.90 -18.74 10.92
CA LEU A 3 8.69 -17.55 10.55
C LEU A 3 10.16 -17.84 10.25
N ASN A 4 10.75 -18.88 10.83
CA ASN A 4 12.15 -19.23 10.57
C ASN A 4 12.33 -19.70 9.11
N LYS A 5 11.41 -20.56 8.63
CA LYS A 5 11.41 -20.99 7.23
C LYS A 5 11.18 -19.82 6.25
N ILE A 6 10.28 -18.88 6.61
CA ILE A 6 10.03 -17.69 5.79
C ILE A 6 11.23 -16.73 5.80
N TYR A 7 12.04 -16.72 6.85
CA TYR A 7 13.25 -15.91 6.91
C TYR A 7 14.35 -16.41 5.96
N GLU A 8 14.42 -17.73 5.73
CA GLU A 8 15.40 -18.37 4.86
C GLU A 8 15.15 -18.11 3.36
N ILE A 9 13.91 -17.85 2.95
CA ILE A 9 13.57 -17.54 1.55
C ILE A 9 13.90 -16.06 1.21
N PRO A 10 14.23 -15.72 -0.06
CA PRO A 10 14.56 -14.36 -0.44
C PRO A 10 13.39 -13.37 -0.23
N PRO A 11 13.65 -12.06 -0.16
CA PRO A 11 12.61 -11.04 -0.16
C PRO A 11 11.71 -11.12 -1.40
N THR A 12 10.42 -10.84 -1.23
CA THR A 12 9.47 -10.84 -2.34
C THR A 12 9.62 -9.56 -3.17
N LEU A 13 9.76 -9.69 -4.49
CA LEU A 13 9.72 -8.58 -5.43
C LEU A 13 8.29 -8.02 -5.55
N ARG A 14 8.13 -6.72 -5.30
CA ARG A 14 6.83 -6.03 -5.23
C ARG A 14 6.53 -5.36 -6.58
N LEU A 15 5.85 -6.07 -7.49
CA LEU A 15 5.68 -5.64 -8.89
C LEU A 15 4.78 -4.42 -9.06
N TYR A 16 3.68 -4.34 -8.30
CA TYR A 16 3.56 -3.27 -7.32
C TYR A 16 4.10 -1.86 -7.61
N ASN A 17 5.38 -1.73 -7.24
CA ASN A 17 6.15 -0.51 -7.24
C ASN A 17 6.75 -0.19 -8.62
N LEU A 18 6.80 -1.18 -9.52
CA LEU A 18 7.32 -1.05 -10.87
C LEU A 18 6.20 -0.69 -11.86
N ASP A 19 5.04 -1.30 -11.68
CA ASP A 19 3.87 -1.09 -12.53
C ASP A 19 2.59 -1.29 -11.71
N ALA A 20 2.00 -0.18 -11.28
CA ALA A 20 0.80 -0.15 -10.46
C ALA A 20 -0.47 -0.62 -11.19
N TYR A 21 -0.43 -0.71 -12.53
CA TYR A 21 -1.57 -1.09 -13.37
C TYR A 21 -1.53 -2.56 -13.81
N LYS A 22 -0.46 -3.28 -13.46
CA LYS A 22 -0.36 -4.74 -13.69
C LYS A 22 -1.46 -5.47 -12.92
N ARG A 23 -2.20 -6.32 -13.64
CA ARG A 23 -3.40 -7.02 -13.11
C ARG A 23 -3.22 -8.52 -13.00
N GLU A 24 -2.34 -9.07 -13.82
CA GLU A 24 -2.05 -10.50 -13.91
C GLU A 24 -0.54 -10.70 -14.00
N GLU A 25 -0.04 -11.80 -13.45
CA GLU A 25 1.38 -12.15 -13.46
C GLU A 25 1.60 -13.63 -13.11
N HIS A 26 2.77 -14.18 -13.42
CA HIS A 26 3.22 -15.48 -12.93
C HIS A 26 4.26 -15.33 -11.82
N ALA A 27 4.20 -16.20 -10.82
CA ALA A 27 5.19 -16.20 -9.73
C ALA A 27 5.53 -17.63 -9.30
N LYS A 28 6.71 -17.79 -8.71
CA LYS A 28 7.18 -19.06 -8.16
C LYS A 28 6.82 -19.18 -6.68
N VAL A 29 6.26 -20.30 -6.28
CA VAL A 29 5.98 -20.63 -4.88
C VAL A 29 7.29 -20.86 -4.13
N LEU A 30 7.55 -20.09 -3.09
CA LEU A 30 8.73 -20.23 -2.24
C LEU A 30 8.41 -20.89 -0.90
N TYR A 31 7.17 -20.76 -0.43
CA TYR A 31 6.72 -21.35 0.82
C TYR A 31 5.21 -21.52 0.81
N VAL A 32 4.74 -22.60 1.44
CA VAL A 32 3.33 -22.93 1.62
C VAL A 32 3.14 -23.60 2.98
N GLU A 33 2.10 -23.22 3.71
CA GLU A 33 1.67 -23.85 4.95
C GLU A 33 0.16 -23.65 5.12
N ASN A 34 -0.64 -24.72 5.09
CA ASN A 34 -2.11 -24.63 5.18
C ASN A 34 -2.72 -23.67 4.14
N ASN A 35 -3.30 -22.55 4.60
CA ASN A 35 -3.94 -21.53 3.79
C ASN A 35 -3.05 -20.30 3.57
N ILE A 36 -1.73 -20.41 3.74
CA ILE A 36 -0.80 -19.31 3.44
C ILE A 36 0.28 -19.72 2.45
N ALA A 37 0.69 -18.78 1.60
CA ALA A 37 1.84 -18.95 0.71
C ALA A 37 2.66 -17.66 0.53
N VAL A 38 3.94 -17.83 0.21
CA VAL A 38 4.87 -16.76 -0.15
C VAL A 38 5.48 -17.08 -1.51
N PHE A 39 5.64 -16.05 -2.33
CA PHE A 39 6.15 -16.14 -3.70
C PHE A 39 7.40 -15.26 -3.87
N ASP A 40 8.14 -15.52 -4.95
CA ASP A 40 9.32 -14.74 -5.33
C ASP A 40 8.97 -13.31 -5.74
N GLN A 41 7.82 -13.14 -6.40
CA GLN A 41 7.26 -11.86 -6.79
C GLN A 41 5.75 -11.83 -6.60
N THR A 42 5.17 -10.63 -6.48
CA THR A 42 3.71 -10.48 -6.39
C THR A 42 3.22 -9.14 -6.92
N ILE A 43 2.04 -9.16 -7.53
CA ILE A 43 1.24 -7.98 -7.91
C ILE A 43 0.29 -7.53 -6.80
N PHE A 44 0.07 -8.36 -5.76
CA PHE A 44 -0.83 -8.04 -4.65
C PHE A 44 -0.19 -7.02 -3.70
N TYR A 45 -0.85 -5.87 -3.54
CA TYR A 45 -0.46 -4.89 -2.54
C TYR A 45 -0.70 -5.46 -1.14
N ALA A 46 0.34 -5.45 -0.31
CA ALA A 46 0.26 -5.83 1.08
C ALA A 46 -0.04 -4.62 1.95
N GLU A 47 -0.96 -4.76 2.91
CA GLU A 47 -1.44 -3.67 3.76
C GLU A 47 -0.30 -2.84 4.35
N SER A 48 -0.37 -1.52 4.15
CA SER A 48 0.68 -0.58 4.56
C SER A 48 0.25 0.87 4.35
N GLY A 49 0.72 1.76 5.22
CA GLY A 49 0.50 3.22 5.06
C GLY A 49 -0.98 3.63 5.12
N GLY A 50 -1.81 2.87 5.85
CA GLY A 50 -3.25 3.08 5.92
C GLY A 50 -4.03 2.45 4.76
N GLN A 51 -3.37 2.06 3.66
CA GLN A 51 -3.99 1.34 2.56
C GLN A 51 -4.14 -0.14 2.88
N ILE A 52 -5.37 -0.64 2.72
CA ILE A 52 -5.67 -2.06 2.89
C ILE A 52 -5.07 -2.93 1.79
N TYR A 53 -4.92 -4.21 2.11
CA TYR A 53 -4.41 -5.20 1.18
C TYR A 53 -5.32 -5.44 -0.02
N ASP A 54 -4.73 -6.05 -1.03
CA ASP A 54 -5.42 -6.56 -2.20
C ASP A 54 -6.08 -7.91 -2.00
N THR A 55 -7.11 -8.14 -2.80
CA THR A 55 -7.78 -9.44 -2.94
C THR A 55 -7.73 -9.87 -4.40
N GLY A 56 -8.00 -11.14 -4.67
CA GLY A 56 -7.90 -11.70 -6.02
C GLY A 56 -7.80 -13.22 -5.98
N SER A 57 -7.20 -13.82 -6.99
CA SER A 57 -6.96 -15.26 -7.06
C SER A 57 -5.52 -15.58 -7.43
N ILE A 58 -5.04 -16.73 -6.96
CA ILE A 58 -3.80 -17.37 -7.38
C ILE A 58 -4.11 -18.82 -7.73
N ASP A 59 -3.95 -19.19 -9.00
CA ASP A 59 -4.42 -20.47 -9.56
C ASP A 59 -5.85 -20.82 -9.14
N GLY A 60 -6.75 -19.84 -9.23
CA GLY A 60 -8.16 -19.98 -8.84
C GLY A 60 -8.43 -19.95 -7.32
N ASN A 61 -7.42 -19.98 -6.47
CA ASN A 61 -7.59 -19.90 -5.01
C ASN A 61 -7.77 -18.45 -4.56
N ARG A 62 -8.86 -18.14 -3.83
CA ARG A 62 -9.18 -16.77 -3.40
C ARG A 62 -8.21 -16.29 -2.32
N VAL A 63 -7.53 -15.18 -2.59
CA VAL A 63 -6.72 -14.43 -1.61
C VAL A 63 -7.64 -13.50 -0.81
N VAL A 64 -7.55 -13.58 0.52
CA VAL A 64 -8.39 -12.83 1.47
C VAL A 64 -7.60 -11.90 2.39
N SER A 65 -6.27 -12.00 2.42
CA SER A 65 -5.40 -11.14 3.22
C SER A 65 -3.98 -11.18 2.67
N VAL A 66 -3.30 -10.03 2.63
CA VAL A 66 -1.92 -9.90 2.14
C VAL A 66 -1.13 -9.00 3.07
N LYS A 67 -0.05 -9.53 3.67
CA LYS A 67 0.67 -8.86 4.75
C LYS A 67 2.18 -8.91 4.56
N LYS A 68 2.86 -7.84 5.01
CA LYS A 68 4.33 -7.74 5.02
C LYS A 68 4.86 -8.38 6.31
N TYR A 69 5.74 -9.37 6.17
CA TYR A 69 6.45 -9.96 7.30
C TYR A 69 7.97 -9.81 7.14
N LEU A 70 8.65 -9.87 8.29
CA LEU A 70 10.11 -9.73 8.39
C LEU A 70 10.59 -8.39 7.78
N GLY A 71 11.84 -8.34 7.34
CA GLY A 71 12.45 -7.17 6.73
C GLY A 71 13.27 -6.34 7.71
N GLU A 72 14.17 -5.56 7.14
CA GLU A 72 15.12 -4.72 7.85
C GLU A 72 14.64 -3.27 7.83
N LEU A 73 14.92 -2.53 8.90
CA LEU A 73 14.62 -1.11 8.95
C LEU A 73 15.64 -0.36 8.09
N SER A 74 15.17 0.27 7.02
CA SER A 74 15.94 1.24 6.25
C SER A 74 15.41 2.64 6.52
N LYS A 75 16.33 3.61 6.60
CA LYS A 75 15.99 5.01 6.72
C LYS A 75 16.46 5.76 5.48
N VAL A 76 15.52 6.33 4.75
CA VAL A 76 15.84 7.26 3.67
C VAL A 76 16.38 8.54 4.29
N LYS A 77 17.65 8.86 4.02
CA LYS A 77 18.25 10.13 4.45
C LYS A 77 17.90 11.21 3.45
N ARG A 78 17.03 12.13 3.86
CA ARG A 78 16.75 13.38 3.15
C ARG A 78 17.18 14.55 4.04
N THR A 79 17.80 15.56 3.44
CA THR A 79 18.27 16.76 4.13
C THR A 79 17.14 17.76 4.39
N ASP A 80 16.07 17.68 3.61
CA ASP A 80 14.95 18.61 3.60
C ASP A 80 13.72 18.13 4.38
N ILE A 81 13.58 16.82 4.62
CA ILE A 81 12.46 16.24 5.36
C ILE A 81 12.87 15.00 6.15
N ASN A 82 12.34 14.87 7.37
CA ASN A 82 12.53 13.67 8.18
C ASN A 82 11.56 12.58 7.71
N VAL A 83 12.08 11.55 7.04
CA VAL A 83 11.30 10.40 6.59
C VAL A 83 11.36 9.30 7.67
N PRO A 84 10.23 8.73 8.09
CA PRO A 84 10.23 7.59 9.02
C PRO A 84 10.91 6.38 8.38
N SER A 85 11.53 5.54 9.22
CA SER A 85 12.14 4.29 8.75
C SER A 85 11.07 3.36 8.17
N VAL A 86 11.39 2.69 7.08
CA VAL A 86 10.52 1.73 6.39
C VAL A 86 11.16 0.35 6.37
N LYS A 87 10.33 -0.70 6.39
CA LYS A 87 10.82 -2.08 6.24
C LYS A 87 11.08 -2.41 4.77
N ILE A 88 12.34 -2.67 4.46
CA ILE A 88 12.79 -3.21 3.18
C ILE A 88 12.99 -4.72 3.29
N ASN A 89 13.20 -5.41 2.17
CA ASN A 89 13.49 -6.84 2.13
C ASN A 89 12.44 -7.72 2.83
N THR A 90 11.17 -7.30 2.81
CA THR A 90 10.07 -8.05 3.44
C THR A 90 9.66 -9.24 2.59
N ARG A 91 9.03 -10.23 3.23
CA ARG A 91 8.33 -11.32 2.54
C ARG A 91 6.84 -11.00 2.55
N ILE A 92 6.19 -11.16 1.40
CA ILE A 92 4.75 -10.90 1.27
C ILE A 92 4.00 -12.23 1.44
N VAL A 93 3.26 -12.32 2.55
CA VAL A 93 2.45 -13.50 2.87
C VAL A 93 1.05 -13.27 2.34
N HIS A 94 0.56 -14.24 1.57
CA HIS A 94 -0.79 -14.29 1.02
C HIS A 94 -1.57 -15.33 1.81
N GLU A 95 -2.72 -14.93 2.34
CA GLU A 95 -3.65 -15.79 3.04
C GLU A 95 -4.86 -16.07 2.15
N PHE A 96 -5.21 -17.34 2.04
CA PHE A 96 -6.27 -17.86 1.20
C PHE A 96 -7.52 -18.19 2.03
N SER A 97 -8.68 -18.15 1.39
CA SER A 97 -9.96 -18.49 2.03
C SER A 97 -10.04 -19.95 2.46
N GLN A 98 -9.22 -20.83 1.88
CA GLN A 98 -9.14 -22.26 2.14
C GLN A 98 -7.66 -22.71 2.07
N PRO A 99 -7.31 -23.88 2.63
CA PRO A 99 -6.00 -24.48 2.41
C PRO A 99 -5.68 -24.62 0.92
N VAL A 100 -4.44 -24.35 0.54
CA VAL A 100 -3.97 -24.43 -0.85
C VAL A 100 -3.02 -25.62 -1.01
N ASN A 101 -3.05 -26.23 -2.18
CA ASN A 101 -2.29 -27.45 -2.47
C ASN A 101 -1.14 -27.19 -3.45
N PHE A 102 -0.37 -26.14 -3.17
CA PHE A 102 0.82 -25.80 -3.92
C PHE A 102 2.03 -26.60 -3.43
N ASN A 103 3.01 -26.79 -4.30
CA ASN A 103 4.33 -27.26 -3.94
C ASN A 103 5.35 -26.12 -4.08
N VAL A 104 6.37 -26.12 -3.21
CA VAL A 104 7.50 -25.20 -3.37
C VAL A 104 8.16 -25.49 -4.72
N GLY A 105 8.32 -24.44 -5.53
CA GLY A 105 8.85 -24.53 -6.87
C GLY A 105 7.81 -24.40 -7.99
N ASP A 106 6.52 -24.58 -7.69
CA ASP A 106 5.45 -24.41 -8.67
C ASP A 106 5.41 -22.99 -9.21
N VAL A 107 5.03 -22.84 -10.48
CA VAL A 107 4.74 -21.55 -11.10
C VAL A 107 3.23 -21.39 -11.17
N VAL A 108 2.72 -20.35 -10.53
CA VAL A 108 1.29 -20.07 -10.40
C VAL A 108 0.91 -18.80 -11.14
N SER A 109 -0.33 -18.73 -11.61
CA SER A 109 -0.93 -17.53 -12.20
C SER A 109 -1.64 -16.70 -11.13
N MET A 110 -1.33 -15.41 -11.08
CA MET A 110 -1.90 -14.42 -10.17
C MET A 110 -2.85 -13.49 -10.92
N SER A 111 -3.99 -13.16 -10.31
CA SER A 111 -4.92 -12.13 -10.80
C SER A 111 -5.49 -11.34 -9.62
N ILE A 112 -5.39 -10.01 -9.65
CA ILE A 112 -5.97 -9.15 -8.61
C ILE A 112 -7.42 -8.76 -8.96
N ASP A 113 -8.22 -8.51 -7.93
CA ASP A 113 -9.52 -7.86 -8.05
C ASP A 113 -9.32 -6.40 -8.48
N TRP A 114 -9.26 -6.20 -9.80
CA TRP A 114 -8.87 -4.94 -10.39
C TRP A 114 -9.84 -3.80 -10.07
N GLU A 115 -11.15 -4.07 -10.06
CA GLU A 115 -12.14 -3.05 -9.74
C GLU A 115 -11.95 -2.53 -8.32
N ARG A 116 -11.71 -3.43 -7.36
CA ARG A 116 -11.40 -3.07 -5.99
C ARG A 116 -10.08 -2.33 -5.87
N ARG A 117 -9.00 -2.83 -6.49
CA ARG A 117 -7.69 -2.15 -6.51
C ARG A 117 -7.81 -0.73 -7.06
N TYR A 118 -8.52 -0.54 -8.16
CA TYR A 118 -8.65 0.76 -8.80
C TYR A 118 -9.44 1.76 -7.94
N LYS A 119 -10.48 1.32 -7.22
CA LYS A 119 -11.17 2.15 -6.21
C LYS A 119 -10.21 2.58 -5.10
N ILE A 120 -9.41 1.65 -4.58
CA ILE A 120 -8.39 1.95 -3.56
C ILE A 120 -7.37 2.96 -4.08
N MET A 121 -6.87 2.81 -5.32
CA MET A 121 -5.93 3.76 -5.94
C MET A 121 -6.52 5.17 -6.04
N LYS A 122 -7.80 5.30 -6.43
CA LYS A 122 -8.51 6.58 -6.44
C LYS A 122 -8.61 7.17 -5.04
N ASN A 123 -9.04 6.38 -4.06
CA ASN A 123 -9.18 6.83 -2.68
C ASN A 123 -7.83 7.22 -2.05
N HIS A 124 -6.75 6.51 -2.39
CA HIS A 124 -5.40 6.86 -1.98
C HIS A 124 -4.98 8.20 -2.58
N THR A 125 -5.22 8.40 -3.88
CA THR A 125 -4.95 9.66 -4.56
C THR A 125 -5.72 10.81 -3.92
N LEU A 126 -7.02 10.63 -3.68
CA LEU A 126 -7.86 11.58 -2.98
C LEU A 126 -7.38 11.86 -1.54
N ALA A 127 -6.83 10.86 -0.85
CA ALA A 127 -6.24 11.06 0.46
C ALA A 127 -5.03 12.00 0.42
N HIS A 128 -4.21 11.98 -0.64
CA HIS A 128 -3.13 12.98 -0.80
C HIS A 128 -3.67 14.39 -1.03
N PHE A 129 -4.72 14.54 -1.84
CA PHE A 129 -5.40 15.84 -2.00
C PHE A 129 -5.97 16.33 -0.67
N LEU A 130 -6.67 15.46 0.06
CA LEU A 130 -7.20 15.79 1.39
C LEU A 130 -6.07 16.19 2.36
N PHE A 131 -4.96 15.46 2.36
CA PHE A 131 -3.79 15.81 3.16
C PHE A 131 -3.25 17.20 2.79
N PHE A 132 -3.15 17.52 1.50
CA PHE A 132 -2.74 18.84 1.04
C PHE A 132 -3.67 19.96 1.53
N GLY A 133 -4.99 19.77 1.39
CA GLY A 133 -5.99 20.73 1.85
C GLY A 133 -5.94 20.94 3.36
N LEU A 134 -5.86 19.85 4.13
CA LEU A 134 -5.69 19.88 5.58
C LEU A 134 -4.40 20.60 5.98
N ASN A 135 -3.28 20.28 5.35
CA ASN A 135 -1.99 20.89 5.65
C ASN A 135 -2.01 22.41 5.38
N SER A 136 -2.56 22.82 4.24
CA SER A 136 -2.73 24.23 3.87
C SER A 136 -3.61 24.99 4.87
N PHE A 137 -4.71 24.37 5.30
CA PHE A 137 -5.60 24.91 6.32
C PHE A 137 -4.91 25.09 7.68
N PHE A 138 -4.21 24.06 8.17
CA PHE A 138 -3.56 24.10 9.48
C PHE A 138 -2.37 25.08 9.51
N ILE A 139 -1.59 25.16 8.43
CA ILE A 139 -0.55 26.20 8.26
C ILE A 139 -1.17 27.60 8.36
N ARG A 140 -2.30 27.85 7.67
CA ARG A 140 -2.99 29.15 7.74
C ARG A 140 -3.45 29.51 9.14
N LYS A 141 -3.85 28.54 9.96
CA LYS A 141 -4.26 28.74 11.35
C LYS A 141 -3.06 28.84 12.32
N GLY A 142 -1.84 28.59 11.87
CA GLY A 142 -0.66 28.52 12.73
C GLY A 142 -0.70 27.35 13.73
N ILE A 143 -1.34 26.24 13.35
CA ILE A 143 -1.52 25.06 14.18
C ILE A 143 -0.81 23.88 13.50
N ASP A 144 -0.08 23.07 14.28
CA ASP A 144 0.55 21.87 13.75
C ASP A 144 -0.48 20.77 13.44
N LEU A 145 -0.46 20.28 12.20
CA LEU A 145 -1.22 19.12 11.78
C LEU A 145 -0.53 17.84 12.28
N PHE A 146 -1.22 17.07 13.13
CA PHE A 146 -0.80 15.73 13.51
C PHE A 146 -1.85 14.68 13.14
N ILE A 147 -1.46 13.75 12.26
CA ILE A 147 -2.29 12.63 11.84
C ILE A 147 -2.10 11.47 12.83
N LYS A 148 -3.18 11.13 13.54
CA LYS A 148 -3.25 9.98 14.45
C LYS A 148 -3.49 8.66 13.73
N GLY A 149 -4.12 8.71 12.56
CA GLY A 149 -4.45 7.51 11.80
C GLY A 149 -4.86 7.84 10.37
N CYS A 150 -4.68 6.87 9.49
CA CYS A 150 -5.08 6.93 8.10
C CYS A 150 -5.70 5.59 7.72
N VAL A 151 -6.85 5.63 7.05
CA VAL A 151 -7.51 4.44 6.49
C VAL A 151 -7.87 4.73 5.05
N ILE A 152 -7.41 3.86 4.15
CA ILE A 152 -7.67 3.91 2.72
C ILE A 152 -8.16 2.53 2.29
N ASN A 153 -9.43 2.44 1.93
CA ASN A 153 -10.07 1.25 1.41
C ASN A 153 -10.83 1.56 0.12
N ASP A 154 -11.57 0.58 -0.40
CA ASP A 154 -12.37 0.69 -1.63
C ASP A 154 -13.65 1.53 -1.48
N GLU A 155 -14.00 1.93 -0.26
CA GLU A 155 -15.13 2.79 0.05
C GLU A 155 -14.72 4.26 0.29
N LYS A 156 -13.60 4.48 0.98
CA LYS A 156 -13.15 5.82 1.42
C LYS A 156 -11.64 5.91 1.68
N GLY A 157 -11.14 7.14 1.67
CA GLY A 157 -9.90 7.55 2.33
C GLY A 157 -10.24 8.48 3.51
N SER A 158 -9.58 8.31 4.65
CA SER A 158 -9.86 9.12 5.85
C SER A 158 -8.63 9.33 6.73
N PHE A 159 -8.61 10.46 7.44
CA PHE A 159 -7.59 10.79 8.44
C PHE A 159 -8.23 11.06 9.80
N SER A 160 -7.59 10.55 10.84
CA SER A 160 -7.89 10.88 12.24
C SER A 160 -6.91 11.96 12.71
N LEU A 161 -7.43 13.09 13.23
CA LEU A 161 -6.64 14.27 13.52
C LEU A 161 -6.54 14.56 15.03
N ASN A 162 -5.55 15.36 15.42
CA ASN A 162 -5.43 15.91 16.78
C ASN A 162 -6.35 17.11 17.04
N ASN A 163 -6.76 17.81 16.00
CA ASN A 163 -7.56 19.04 16.08
C ASN A 163 -8.96 18.86 15.49
N LYS A 164 -9.91 19.67 15.97
CA LYS A 164 -11.26 19.76 15.40
C LYS A 164 -11.25 20.64 14.15
N ILE A 165 -12.13 20.31 13.21
CA ILE A 165 -12.42 21.08 12.00
C ILE A 165 -13.91 21.43 12.09
N THR A 166 -14.26 22.72 11.95
CA THR A 166 -15.66 23.13 11.92
C THR A 166 -16.26 22.96 10.52
N THR A 167 -17.57 23.08 10.40
CA THR A 167 -18.25 23.01 9.10
C THR A 167 -17.78 24.12 8.15
N GLU A 168 -17.52 25.32 8.68
CA GLU A 168 -17.01 26.46 7.91
C GLU A 168 -15.58 26.21 7.42
N ASP A 169 -14.75 25.53 8.22
CA ASP A 169 -13.39 25.18 7.84
C ASP A 169 -13.37 24.17 6.66
N LEU A 170 -14.40 23.30 6.55
CA LEU A 170 -14.50 22.31 5.47
C LEU A 170 -14.61 22.96 4.08
N SER A 171 -15.37 24.06 3.95
CA SER A 171 -15.52 24.76 2.66
C SER A 171 -14.17 25.27 2.16
N TYR A 172 -13.37 25.85 3.06
CA TYR A 172 -12.01 26.30 2.71
C TYR A 172 -11.11 25.14 2.28
N ILE A 173 -11.15 24.02 3.01
CA ILE A 173 -10.35 22.83 2.69
C ILE A 173 -10.73 22.29 1.31
N GLU A 174 -12.03 22.19 1.04
CA GLU A 174 -12.57 21.71 -0.24
C GLU A 174 -12.17 22.63 -1.41
N GLU A 175 -12.31 23.94 -1.27
CA GLU A 175 -11.88 24.92 -2.29
C GLU A 175 -10.38 24.79 -2.63
N ASN A 176 -9.53 24.58 -1.62
CA ASN A 176 -8.09 24.38 -1.84
C ASN A 176 -7.81 23.07 -2.59
N ILE A 177 -8.54 22.01 -2.25
CA ILE A 177 -8.41 20.71 -2.94
C ILE A 177 -8.83 20.83 -4.41
N LEU A 178 -10.00 21.44 -4.66
CA LEU A 178 -10.53 21.61 -6.00
C LEU A 178 -9.61 22.47 -6.87
N SER A 179 -9.03 23.53 -6.31
CA SER A 179 -8.04 24.35 -7.02
C SER A 179 -6.84 23.54 -7.53
N VAL A 180 -6.29 22.64 -6.71
CA VAL A 180 -5.17 21.77 -7.16
C VAL A 180 -5.65 20.72 -8.15
N TYR A 181 -6.84 20.14 -7.95
CA TYR A 181 -7.41 19.18 -8.88
C TYR A 181 -7.63 19.79 -10.28
N GLU A 182 -8.22 20.97 -10.35
CA GLU A 182 -8.51 21.70 -11.60
C GLU A 182 -7.26 22.18 -12.32
N SER A 183 -6.15 22.39 -11.60
CA SER A 183 -4.87 22.74 -12.22
C SER A 183 -4.31 21.65 -13.14
N GLY A 184 -4.82 20.42 -13.06
CA GLY A 184 -4.32 19.29 -13.86
C GLY A 184 -2.88 18.89 -13.50
N THR A 185 -2.47 19.13 -12.26
CA THR A 185 -1.10 18.79 -11.80
C THR A 185 -0.83 17.30 -11.96
N ASN A 186 0.30 16.96 -12.58
CA ASN A 186 0.72 15.57 -12.76
C ASN A 186 1.11 14.93 -11.42
N ILE A 187 0.60 13.72 -11.17
CA ILE A 187 1.04 12.88 -10.06
C ILE A 187 2.18 12.01 -10.58
N ILE A 188 3.37 12.21 -10.01
CA ILE A 188 4.59 11.51 -10.42
C ILE A 188 5.04 10.60 -9.29
N THR A 189 5.08 9.30 -9.56
CA THR A 189 5.74 8.33 -8.68
C THR A 189 7.11 8.03 -9.28
N ILE A 190 8.17 8.40 -8.57
CA ILE A 190 9.54 8.07 -8.95
C ILE A 190 9.93 6.83 -8.14
N PRO A 191 10.17 5.67 -8.77
CA PRO A 191 10.72 4.53 -8.06
C PRO A 191 12.03 4.94 -7.40
N GLU A 192 12.27 4.50 -6.16
CA GLU A 192 13.61 4.62 -5.59
C GLU A 192 14.58 3.94 -6.55
N LYS A 193 15.52 4.70 -7.11
CA LYS A 193 16.66 4.11 -7.80
C LYS A 193 17.41 3.30 -6.76
N ASN A 194 17.71 2.03 -7.06
CA ASN A 194 18.70 1.29 -6.31
C ASN A 194 20.00 2.10 -6.40
N ASN A 195 20.32 2.83 -5.33
CA ASN A 195 21.66 3.34 -5.14
C ASN A 195 22.46 2.12 -4.68
N ASP A 196 22.93 1.34 -5.65
CA ASP A 196 24.07 0.45 -5.45
C ASP A 196 25.31 1.28 -5.07
#